data_AF-A0A6A1QET6-F1
#
_entry.id   AF-A0A6A1QET6-F1
#
_cell.length_a   1.000
_cell.length_b   1.000
_cell.length_c   1.000
_cell.angle_alpha   90.00
_cell.angle_beta   90.00
_cell.angle_gamma   90.00
#
_symmetry.space_group_name_H-M   'P 1'
#
loop_
_entity.id
_entity.type
_entity.pdbx_description
1 polymer ?
#
loop_
_entity_poly.entity_id
_entity_poly.type
_entity_poly.pdbx_seq_one_letter_code
_entity_poly.pdbx_strand_id
1 'polypeptide(L)'
;PDICGFDVKKVHVILHFKNQYHSNKKSIRCKVDGFTHLYTLILRPDLTYEVKIDGQSIESGSIEYDWQLTSLKKMEKASAESEDWDQAAEGKSQAWKKHFLDASASTPSDWNSELDGDRQAPMLQKPPHQKMKNTNYLTEYDLSEFENIGAIGLELWQVRSGTIFDNFLITDDEEYAENFGKATWGETKGPEREMDAIQAKEEVKKAREEDEDEQMMGRFGGRENIFKGFHKRNEL
;
A
#
# COMPACT_ATOMS: atom_id res chain seq x y z
N PRO A 1 6.02 -5.25 -8.12
CA PRO A 1 4.74 -5.20 -8.90
C PRO A 1 4.22 -6.63 -9.06
N ASP A 2 2.90 -6.83 -9.02
CA ASP A 2 2.24 -8.12 -9.15
C ASP A 2 1.13 -8.04 -10.20
N ILE A 3 1.25 -8.90 -11.21
CA ILE A 3 0.37 -8.99 -12.37
C ILE A 3 -0.10 -10.43 -12.50
N CYS A 4 -1.37 -10.67 -12.15
CA CYS A 4 -2.04 -11.95 -12.33
C CYS A 4 -3.36 -11.73 -13.06
N GLY A 5 -3.36 -12.07 -14.36
CA GLY A 5 -4.51 -11.94 -15.24
C GLY A 5 -4.98 -10.49 -15.44
N PHE A 6 -6.30 -10.31 -15.56
CA PHE A 6 -6.91 -8.99 -15.70
C PHE A 6 -7.24 -8.34 -14.35
N ASP A 7 -7.37 -9.16 -13.30
CA ASP A 7 -7.93 -8.73 -12.01
C ASP A 7 -6.87 -8.17 -11.05
N VAL A 8 -5.65 -8.72 -11.07
CA VAL A 8 -4.58 -8.32 -10.14
C VAL A 8 -3.49 -7.59 -10.90
N LYS A 9 -3.43 -6.26 -10.72
CA LYS A 9 -2.42 -5.37 -11.29
C LYS A 9 -2.03 -4.32 -10.26
N LYS A 10 -1.26 -4.73 -9.25
CA LYS A 10 -0.94 -3.88 -8.09
C LYS A 10 0.52 -3.91 -7.70
N VAL A 11 0.99 -2.82 -7.13
CA VAL A 11 2.26 -2.77 -6.41
C VAL A 11 1.98 -3.11 -4.96
N HIS A 12 2.61 -4.17 -4.46
CA HIS A 12 2.52 -4.54 -3.05
C HIS A 12 3.59 -3.79 -2.26
N VAL A 13 3.17 -3.22 -1.13
CA VAL A 13 4.06 -2.75 -0.06
C VAL A 13 3.56 -3.44 1.21
N ILE A 14 4.36 -4.37 1.70
CA ILE A 14 4.04 -5.21 2.86
C ILE A 14 5.16 -4.98 3.87
N LEU A 15 4.79 -4.60 5.08
CA LEU A 15 5.72 -4.36 6.17
C LEU A 15 5.56 -5.48 7.19
N HIS A 16 6.69 -6.00 7.66
CA HIS A 16 6.72 -7.00 8.73
C HIS A 16 6.95 -6.29 10.06
N PHE A 17 5.98 -6.37 10.96
CA PHE A 17 6.02 -5.69 12.25
C PHE A 17 5.38 -6.57 13.33
N LYS A 18 5.97 -6.64 14.52
CA LYS A 18 5.49 -7.49 15.65
C LYS A 18 5.13 -8.93 15.23
N ASN A 19 5.99 -9.55 14.42
CA ASN A 19 5.82 -10.92 13.94
C ASN A 19 4.56 -11.14 13.07
N GLN A 20 4.03 -10.07 12.47
CA GLN A 20 2.91 -10.11 11.54
C GLN A 20 3.20 -9.31 10.27
N TYR A 21 2.62 -9.78 9.16
CA TYR A 21 2.70 -9.10 7.87
C TYR A 21 1.49 -8.20 7.70
N HIS A 22 1.75 -6.91 7.49
CA HIS A 22 0.72 -5.93 7.23
C HIS A 22 0.85 -5.44 5.79
N SER A 23 -0.22 -5.57 5.01
CA SER A 23 -0.30 -5.06 3.65
C SER A 23 -0.90 -3.66 3.61
N ASN A 24 -0.43 -2.81 2.70
CA ASN A 24 -1.05 -1.51 2.46
C ASN A 24 -2.53 -1.67 2.06
N LYS A 25 -3.41 -0.87 2.68
CA LYS A 25 -4.81 -0.74 2.26
C LYS A 25 -4.98 -0.12 0.89
N LYS A 26 -4.14 0.85 0.54
CA LYS A 26 -4.25 1.59 -0.71
C LYS A 26 -3.73 0.74 -1.85
N SER A 27 -4.57 0.56 -2.87
CA SER A 27 -4.22 -0.20 -4.06
C SER A 27 -3.46 0.69 -5.04
N ILE A 28 -2.15 0.48 -5.12
CA ILE A 28 -1.28 1.18 -6.07
C ILE A 28 -1.30 0.41 -7.38
N ARG A 29 -1.69 1.05 -8.49
CA ARG A 29 -1.72 0.40 -9.81
C ARG A 29 -0.30 0.23 -10.35
N CYS A 30 0.01 -0.97 -10.84
CA CYS A 30 1.26 -1.20 -11.55
C CYS A 30 1.15 -0.78 -13.02
N LYS A 31 2.30 -0.53 -13.63
CA LYS A 31 2.41 -0.39 -15.09
C LYS A 31 2.41 -1.79 -15.71
N VAL A 32 1.89 -1.89 -16.93
CA VAL A 32 1.70 -3.16 -17.64
C VAL A 32 2.15 -3.07 -19.10
N ASP A 33 2.95 -2.06 -19.42
CA ASP A 33 3.52 -1.92 -20.75
C ASP A 33 4.80 -2.79 -20.88
N GLY A 34 5.37 -2.82 -22.08
CA GLY A 34 6.56 -3.63 -22.40
C GLY A 34 7.88 -2.92 -22.10
N PHE A 35 7.86 -1.76 -21.45
CA PHE A 35 9.04 -0.94 -21.20
C PHE A 35 9.56 -1.09 -19.77
N THR A 36 10.79 -0.63 -19.58
CA THR A 36 11.40 -0.58 -18.26
C THR A 36 10.73 0.49 -17.41
N HIS A 37 10.40 0.15 -16.16
CA HIS A 37 9.84 1.07 -15.17
C HIS A 37 10.67 1.11 -13.90
N LEU A 38 10.80 2.30 -13.31
CA LEU A 38 11.50 2.49 -12.04
C LEU A 38 10.49 2.51 -10.90
N TYR A 39 10.70 1.65 -9.90
CA TYR A 39 9.91 1.63 -8.67
C TYR A 39 10.78 2.09 -7.50
N THR A 40 10.29 3.08 -6.75
CA THR A 40 10.98 3.60 -5.56
C THR A 40 10.04 3.61 -4.38
N LEU A 41 10.47 3.02 -3.28
CA LEU A 41 9.80 3.08 -1.98
C LEU A 41 10.68 3.89 -1.03
N ILE A 42 10.12 4.93 -0.44
CA ILE A 42 10.77 5.77 0.57
C ILE A 42 10.02 5.58 1.87
N LEU A 43 10.74 5.18 2.91
CA LEU A 43 10.23 5.08 4.28
C LEU A 43 11.00 6.08 5.13
N ARG A 44 10.29 6.97 5.81
CA ARG A 44 10.89 8.05 6.61
C ARG A 44 10.71 7.79 8.11
N PRO A 45 11.65 8.26 8.95
CA PRO A 45 11.58 8.06 10.40
C PRO A 45 10.37 8.74 11.06
N ASP A 46 9.73 9.69 10.39
CA ASP A 46 8.47 10.31 10.83
C ASP A 46 7.22 9.43 10.62
N LEU A 47 7.43 8.14 10.31
CA LEU A 47 6.38 7.16 9.98
C LEU A 47 5.58 7.53 8.73
N THR A 48 6.15 8.32 7.83
CA THR A 48 5.59 8.57 6.50
C THR A 48 6.23 7.65 5.47
N TYR A 49 5.47 7.36 4.42
CA TYR A 49 5.95 6.63 3.26
C TYR A 49 5.58 7.34 1.97
N GLU A 50 6.39 7.12 0.96
CA GLU A 50 6.15 7.58 -0.40
C GLU A 50 6.50 6.49 -1.40
N VAL A 51 5.63 6.26 -2.37
CA VAL A 51 5.86 5.34 -3.47
C VAL A 51 5.91 6.14 -4.76
N LYS A 52 7.06 6.10 -5.42
CA LYS A 52 7.27 6.73 -6.73
C LYS A 52 7.36 5.67 -7.81
N ILE A 53 6.73 5.95 -8.96
CA ILE A 53 6.87 5.16 -10.19
C ILE A 53 7.37 6.10 -11.27
N ASP A 54 8.45 5.74 -11.95
CA ASP A 54 9.03 6.53 -13.05
C ASP A 54 9.43 7.96 -12.61
N GLY A 55 9.81 8.11 -11.33
CA GLY A 55 10.13 9.39 -10.68
C GLY A 55 8.91 10.22 -10.26
N GLN A 56 7.68 9.77 -10.54
CA GLN A 56 6.45 10.46 -10.14
C GLN A 56 5.90 9.87 -8.84
N SER A 57 5.55 10.73 -7.89
CA SER A 57 4.87 10.32 -6.66
C SER A 57 3.46 9.87 -6.96
N ILE A 58 3.17 8.58 -6.73
CA ILE A 58 1.85 7.98 -6.99
C ILE A 58 1.06 7.87 -5.70
N GLU A 59 1.73 7.54 -4.61
CA GLU A 59 1.10 7.36 -3.31
C GLU A 59 2.01 7.91 -2.22
N SER A 60 1.38 8.57 -1.24
CA SER A 60 2.04 9.07 -0.06
C SER A 60 1.09 8.99 1.12
N GLY A 61 1.60 8.69 2.30
CA GLY A 61 0.76 8.59 3.47
C GLY A 61 1.54 8.35 4.75
N SER A 62 0.80 8.05 5.80
CA SER A 62 1.36 7.65 7.10
C SER A 62 1.15 6.15 7.29
N ILE A 63 2.22 5.48 7.70
CA ILE A 63 2.27 4.04 7.88
C ILE A 63 1.25 3.60 8.95
N GLU A 64 1.08 4.38 10.02
CA GLU A 64 0.17 4.03 11.12
C GLU A 64 -1.29 3.86 10.69
N TYR A 65 -1.76 4.70 9.76
CA TYR A 65 -3.14 4.70 9.28
C TYR A 65 -3.35 3.68 8.16
N ASP A 66 -2.42 3.66 7.20
CA ASP A 66 -2.55 2.85 5.99
C ASP A 66 -2.32 1.35 6.27
N TRP A 67 -1.54 1.02 7.31
CA TRP A 67 -1.33 -0.34 7.80
C TRP A 67 -2.11 -0.70 9.08
N GLN A 68 -2.95 0.20 9.60
CA GLN A 68 -3.80 -0.01 10.79
C GLN A 68 -3.06 -0.37 12.08
N LEU A 69 -1.83 0.10 12.26
CA LEU A 69 -1.05 -0.15 13.48
C LEU A 69 -1.75 0.45 14.72
N THR A 70 -2.58 1.48 14.54
CA THR A 70 -3.43 2.06 15.60
C THR A 70 -4.50 1.11 16.14
N SER A 71 -4.95 0.12 15.36
CA SER A 71 -5.88 -0.90 15.84
C SER A 71 -5.19 -1.91 16.76
N LEU A 72 -3.91 -2.22 16.50
CA LEU A 72 -3.08 -3.04 17.39
C LEU A 72 -2.84 -2.34 18.73
N LYS A 73 -2.58 -1.02 18.71
CA LYS A 73 -2.48 -0.21 19.95
C LYS A 73 -3.73 -0.36 20.83
N LYS A 74 -4.95 -0.37 20.25
CA LYS A 74 -6.20 -0.53 21.02
C LYS A 74 -6.35 -1.93 21.64
N MET A 75 -5.88 -2.97 20.96
CA MET A 75 -5.94 -4.34 21.46
C MET A 75 -4.89 -4.62 22.54
N GLU A 76 -3.65 -4.17 22.35
CA GLU A 76 -2.59 -4.29 23.37
C GLU A 76 -2.90 -3.47 24.61
N LYS A 77 -3.39 -2.24 24.45
CA LYS A 77 -3.79 -1.41 25.59
C LYS A 77 -4.96 -2.00 26.37
N ALA A 78 -5.96 -2.58 25.69
CA ALA A 78 -7.05 -3.28 26.36
C ALA A 78 -6.55 -4.52 27.11
N SER A 79 -5.51 -5.20 26.61
CA SER A 79 -4.86 -6.33 27.28
C SER A 79 -4.05 -5.88 28.50
N ALA A 80 -3.26 -4.82 28.38
CA ALA A 80 -2.43 -4.29 29.47
C ALA A 80 -3.26 -3.61 30.58
N GLU A 81 -4.34 -2.89 30.22
CA GLU A 81 -5.26 -2.33 31.21
C GLU A 81 -6.01 -3.45 31.97
N SER A 82 -6.31 -4.59 31.32
CA SER A 82 -6.87 -5.77 32.00
C SER A 82 -5.93 -6.32 33.07
N GLU A 83 -4.62 -6.36 32.82
CA GLU A 83 -3.62 -6.82 33.80
C GLU A 83 -3.44 -5.84 34.98
N ASP A 84 -3.60 -4.53 34.76
CA ASP A 84 -3.48 -3.50 35.82
C ASP A 84 -4.72 -3.45 36.74
N TRP A 85 -5.92 -3.82 36.23
CA TRP A 85 -7.11 -4.00 37.07
C TRP A 85 -6.99 -5.17 38.05
N ASP A 86 -6.28 -6.24 37.67
CA ASP A 86 -6.05 -7.40 38.53
C ASP A 86 -5.09 -7.09 39.69
N GLN A 87 -4.22 -6.08 39.56
CA GLN A 87 -3.34 -5.61 40.65
C GLN A 87 -3.97 -4.51 41.52
N ALA A 88 -4.88 -3.69 40.97
CA ALA A 88 -5.53 -2.60 41.70
C ALA A 88 -6.74 -3.03 42.56
N ALA A 89 -7.22 -4.26 42.39
CA ALA A 89 -8.37 -4.80 43.13
C ALA A 89 -8.09 -5.04 44.61
N GLU A 90 -6.82 -5.25 45.01
CA GLU A 90 -6.47 -5.48 46.43
C GLU A 90 -6.36 -4.20 47.26
N GLY A 91 -6.00 -3.05 46.66
CA GLY A 91 -5.74 -1.80 47.41
C GLY A 91 -6.91 -0.81 47.51
N LYS A 92 -7.85 -0.83 46.56
CA LYS A 92 -8.91 0.20 46.47
C LYS A 92 -10.08 -0.01 47.43
N SER A 93 -10.20 -1.19 48.03
CA SER A 93 -11.31 -1.53 48.95
C SER A 93 -11.20 -0.87 50.34
N GLN A 94 -10.03 -0.35 50.74
CA GLN A 94 -9.86 0.31 52.04
C GLN A 94 -10.09 1.83 52.02
N ALA A 95 -9.88 2.52 50.89
CA ALA A 95 -9.99 3.98 50.81
C ALA A 95 -11.44 4.47 50.86
N TRP A 96 -12.38 3.69 50.33
CA TRP A 96 -13.80 4.06 50.25
C TRP A 96 -14.53 3.97 51.59
N LYS A 97 -13.97 3.24 52.57
CA LYS A 97 -14.58 3.04 53.89
C LYS A 97 -14.36 4.22 54.86
N LYS A 98 -13.39 5.10 54.59
CA LYS A 98 -13.05 6.25 55.46
C LYS A 98 -13.82 7.54 55.17
N HIS A 99 -14.46 7.66 54.00
CA HIS A 99 -15.13 8.91 53.59
C HIS A 99 -16.60 9.05 54.04
N PHE A 100 -17.17 8.06 54.73
CA PHE A 100 -18.58 8.11 55.18
C PHE A 100 -18.81 8.69 56.59
N LEU A 101 -17.76 9.13 57.31
CA LEU A 101 -17.90 9.58 58.71
C LEU A 101 -17.68 11.08 58.94
N ASP A 102 -17.43 11.88 57.90
CA ASP A 102 -17.04 13.30 58.07
C ASP A 102 -18.08 14.32 57.55
N ALA A 103 -19.34 13.93 57.43
CA ALA A 103 -20.44 14.80 56.98
C ALA A 103 -21.46 15.11 58.09
N SER A 104 -21.02 15.20 59.35
CA SER A 104 -21.86 15.62 60.48
C SER A 104 -21.33 16.89 61.15
N ALA A 105 -21.43 18.05 60.48
CA ALA A 105 -21.35 19.42 61.02
C ALA A 105 -21.48 20.38 59.82
N SER A 106 -22.40 21.35 59.71
CA SER A 106 -23.15 22.12 60.69
C SER A 106 -24.41 22.70 60.03
N THR A 107 -25.54 22.68 60.73
CA THR A 107 -26.78 23.35 60.32
C THR A 107 -26.76 24.82 60.79
N PRO A 108 -26.99 25.83 59.93
CA PRO A 108 -27.17 27.21 60.38
C PRO A 108 -28.53 27.38 61.10
N SER A 109 -28.52 28.14 62.20
CA SER A 109 -29.57 28.24 63.21
C SER A 109 -30.85 29.00 62.81
N ASP A 110 -31.14 29.16 61.51
CA ASP A 110 -32.23 30.03 61.00
C ASP A 110 -33.25 29.28 60.11
N TRP A 111 -33.40 27.97 60.29
CA TRP A 111 -34.40 27.19 59.57
C TRP A 111 -35.64 26.93 60.43
N ASN A 112 -36.76 27.54 60.02
CA ASN A 112 -38.06 27.35 60.65
C ASN A 112 -38.84 26.27 59.87
N SER A 113 -39.03 25.10 60.47
CA SER A 113 -39.52 23.86 59.85
C SER A 113 -41.02 23.79 59.57
N GLU A 114 -41.73 24.93 59.52
CA GLU A 114 -43.20 24.96 59.44
C GLU A 114 -43.77 25.75 58.25
N LEU A 115 -42.92 26.38 57.41
CA LEU A 115 -43.36 27.11 56.20
C LEU A 115 -42.53 26.86 54.93
N ASP A 116 -41.38 26.18 55.01
CA ASP A 116 -40.54 25.87 53.85
C ASP A 116 -40.59 24.37 53.54
N GLY A 117 -41.45 23.98 52.59
CA GLY A 117 -41.60 22.61 52.12
C GLY A 117 -40.29 21.96 51.63
N ASP A 118 -40.28 20.62 51.61
CA ASP A 118 -39.14 19.75 51.28
C ASP A 118 -38.21 20.32 50.20
N ARG A 119 -37.00 20.74 50.58
CA ARG A 119 -35.97 21.08 49.59
C ARG A 119 -35.49 19.79 48.92
N GLN A 120 -35.84 19.60 47.66
CA GLN A 120 -35.17 18.62 46.80
C GLN A 120 -33.69 18.99 46.68
N ALA A 121 -32.81 18.06 47.01
CA ALA A 121 -31.37 18.24 46.93
C ALA A 121 -30.97 18.68 45.50
N PRO A 122 -30.10 19.70 45.34
CA PRO A 122 -29.62 20.08 44.02
C PRO A 122 -28.84 18.90 43.43
N MET A 123 -29.31 18.40 42.28
CA MET A 123 -28.59 17.37 41.54
C MET A 123 -27.21 17.92 41.15
N LEU A 124 -26.18 17.42 41.81
CA LEU A 124 -24.79 17.64 41.43
C LEU A 124 -24.61 17.15 39.98
N GLN A 125 -24.62 18.07 39.02
CA GLN A 125 -24.25 17.76 37.65
C GLN A 125 -22.77 17.37 37.63
N LYS A 126 -22.47 16.17 37.11
CA LYS A 126 -21.10 15.79 36.74
C LYS A 126 -20.54 16.83 35.76
N PRO A 127 -19.32 17.34 35.97
CA PRO A 127 -18.74 18.30 35.04
C PRO A 127 -18.59 17.65 33.65
N PRO A 128 -18.77 18.43 32.56
CA PRO A 128 -18.63 17.90 31.22
C PRO A 128 -17.18 17.45 31.02
N HIS A 129 -17.01 16.21 30.57
CA HIS A 129 -15.71 15.63 30.25
C HIS A 129 -15.00 16.52 29.22
N GLN A 130 -14.08 17.36 29.69
CA GLN A 130 -13.11 18.04 28.86
C GLN A 130 -12.28 16.94 28.21
N LYS A 131 -12.51 16.69 26.92
CA LYS A 131 -11.64 15.85 26.10
C LYS A 131 -10.28 16.55 26.08
N MET A 132 -9.41 16.23 27.03
CA MET A 132 -7.99 16.46 26.90
C MET A 132 -7.61 15.86 25.54
N LYS A 133 -7.17 16.71 24.61
CA LYS A 133 -6.51 16.23 23.40
C LYS A 133 -5.33 15.44 23.91
N ASN A 134 -5.44 14.12 23.84
CA ASN A 134 -4.44 13.21 24.32
C ASN A 134 -3.24 13.38 23.37
N THR A 135 -2.27 14.19 23.78
CA THR A 135 -1.10 14.57 22.98
C THR A 135 -0.03 13.48 22.94
N ASN A 136 -0.28 12.33 23.58
CA ASN A 136 0.67 11.21 23.68
C ASN A 136 0.51 10.15 22.59
N TYR A 137 -0.29 10.37 21.53
CA TYR A 137 -0.46 9.35 20.48
C TYR A 137 0.71 9.27 19.49
N LEU A 138 1.67 10.21 19.55
CA LEU A 138 2.61 10.48 18.45
C LEU A 138 4.02 9.89 18.65
N THR A 139 4.33 9.16 19.72
CA THR A 139 5.75 9.00 20.13
C THR A 139 6.20 7.59 20.52
N GLU A 140 5.67 6.52 19.93
CA GLU A 140 6.11 5.16 20.34
C GLU A 140 6.34 4.14 19.22
N TYR A 141 6.22 4.51 17.94
CA TYR A 141 6.75 3.65 16.89
C TYR A 141 7.93 4.36 16.24
N ASP A 142 9.09 3.72 16.33
CA ASP A 142 10.29 4.12 15.61
C ASP A 142 10.57 3.06 14.55
N LEU A 143 10.99 3.48 13.36
CA LEU A 143 11.45 2.54 12.33
C LEU A 143 12.67 1.71 12.80
N SER A 144 13.31 2.12 13.90
CA SER A 144 14.31 1.33 14.64
C SER A 144 13.79 -0.02 15.15
N GLU A 145 12.48 -0.26 15.19
CA GLU A 145 11.91 -1.57 15.52
C GLU A 145 12.00 -2.59 14.38
N PHE A 146 12.32 -2.14 13.15
CA PHE A 146 12.56 -3.06 12.03
C PHE A 146 13.95 -3.70 12.14
N GLU A 147 14.02 -5.00 11.87
CA GLU A 147 15.29 -5.73 11.84
C GLU A 147 16.22 -5.22 10.72
N ASN A 148 17.52 -5.37 10.94
CA ASN A 148 18.53 -4.98 9.94
C ASN A 148 18.34 -5.77 8.63
N ILE A 149 18.31 -5.05 7.52
CA ILE A 149 18.21 -5.65 6.18
C ILE A 149 19.60 -6.14 5.76
N GLY A 150 19.80 -7.47 5.77
CA GLY A 150 21.06 -8.10 5.39
C GLY A 150 21.11 -8.69 3.98
N ALA A 151 19.96 -8.88 3.34
CA ALA A 151 19.86 -9.52 2.03
C ALA A 151 18.62 -9.05 1.26
N ILE A 152 18.71 -9.13 -0.07
CA ILE A 152 17.57 -8.94 -0.97
C ILE A 152 17.27 -10.29 -1.62
N GLY A 153 16.04 -10.76 -1.50
CA GLY A 153 15.55 -11.98 -2.14
C GLY A 153 14.50 -11.67 -3.21
N LEU A 154 14.58 -12.35 -4.35
CA LEU A 154 13.56 -12.31 -5.39
C LEU A 154 12.86 -13.68 -5.45
N GLU A 155 11.74 -13.79 -4.75
CA GLU A 155 10.88 -14.99 -4.80
C GLU A 155 9.59 -14.65 -5.55
N LEU A 156 9.44 -15.19 -6.75
CA LEU A 156 8.35 -14.85 -7.67
C LEU A 156 7.89 -16.09 -8.44
N TRP A 157 6.61 -16.11 -8.79
CA TRP A 157 6.03 -17.06 -9.73
C TRP A 157 5.76 -16.38 -11.07
N GLN A 158 6.17 -16.99 -12.19
CA GLN A 158 5.93 -16.47 -13.53
C GLN A 158 5.33 -17.54 -14.44
N VAL A 159 4.25 -17.17 -15.16
CA VAL A 159 3.67 -18.02 -16.20
C VAL A 159 4.40 -17.86 -17.53
N ARG A 160 4.70 -16.61 -17.90
CA ARG A 160 5.53 -16.25 -19.07
C ARG A 160 6.82 -15.62 -18.56
N SER A 161 7.95 -16.20 -18.95
CA SER A 161 9.27 -15.64 -18.66
C SER A 161 9.54 -14.41 -19.54
N GLY A 162 10.49 -13.57 -19.12
CA GLY A 162 10.93 -12.40 -19.89
C GLY A 162 11.07 -11.13 -19.06
N THR A 163 10.66 -11.15 -17.78
CA THR A 163 10.90 -10.00 -16.89
C THR A 163 12.38 -9.90 -16.55
N ILE A 164 12.92 -8.70 -16.73
CA ILE A 164 14.29 -8.35 -16.36
C ILE A 164 14.22 -7.42 -15.16
N PHE A 165 15.02 -7.70 -14.13
CA PHE A 165 15.21 -6.81 -12.99
C PHE A 165 16.64 -6.30 -13.01
N ASP A 166 16.79 -4.98 -12.88
CA ASP A 166 18.10 -4.33 -12.85
C ASP A 166 18.06 -3.12 -11.90
N ASN A 167 19.24 -2.58 -11.60
CA ASN A 167 19.45 -1.33 -10.87
C ASN A 167 18.88 -1.35 -9.44
N PHE A 168 19.08 -2.45 -8.72
CA PHE A 168 18.76 -2.54 -7.29
C PHE A 168 19.58 -1.52 -6.50
N LEU A 169 18.89 -0.63 -5.78
CA LEU A 169 19.49 0.35 -4.90
C LEU A 169 18.76 0.34 -3.55
N ILE A 170 19.53 0.24 -2.47
CA ILE A 170 19.08 0.49 -1.09
C ILE A 170 20.00 1.59 -0.55
N THR A 171 19.41 2.68 -0.11
CA THR A 171 20.12 3.87 0.39
C THR A 171 19.27 4.59 1.43
N ASP A 172 19.90 5.39 2.26
CA ASP A 172 19.28 6.28 3.25
C ASP A 172 19.11 7.73 2.74
N ASP A 173 19.65 8.03 1.56
CA ASP A 173 19.57 9.36 0.92
C ASP A 173 18.56 9.38 -0.26
N GLU A 174 17.49 10.17 -0.09
CA GLU A 174 16.45 10.39 -1.11
C GLU A 174 16.98 11.09 -2.36
N GLU A 175 17.90 12.06 -2.23
CA GLU A 175 18.44 12.81 -3.35
C GLU A 175 19.38 11.94 -4.19
N TYR A 176 20.21 11.14 -3.52
CA TYR A 176 21.06 10.15 -4.19
C TYR A 176 20.21 9.14 -4.97
N ALA A 177 19.13 8.62 -4.37
CA ALA A 177 18.23 7.70 -5.04
C ALA A 177 17.58 8.31 -6.30
N GLU A 178 17.16 9.57 -6.24
CA GLU A 178 16.57 10.27 -7.38
C GLU A 178 17.60 10.48 -8.50
N ASN A 179 18.82 10.89 -8.15
CA ASN A 179 19.90 11.09 -9.12
C ASN A 179 20.33 9.77 -9.78
N PHE A 180 20.42 8.69 -9.00
CA PHE A 180 20.69 7.35 -9.54
C PHE A 180 19.59 6.88 -10.48
N GLY A 181 18.32 7.10 -10.12
CA GLY A 181 17.17 6.77 -10.99
C GLY A 181 17.17 7.55 -12.31
N LYS A 182 17.58 8.83 -12.28
CA LYS A 182 17.75 9.65 -13.49
C LYS A 182 18.90 9.15 -14.36
N ALA A 183 20.05 8.84 -13.75
CA ALA A 183 21.25 8.39 -14.47
C ALA A 183 21.13 6.96 -15.03
N THR A 184 20.23 6.13 -14.50
CA THR A 184 19.98 4.76 -14.96
C THR A 184 18.73 4.71 -15.85
N TRP A 185 17.57 4.45 -15.26
CA TRP A 185 16.29 4.34 -15.98
C TRP A 185 15.97 5.58 -16.81
N GLY A 186 16.30 6.77 -16.31
CA GLY A 186 16.06 8.04 -17.02
C GLY A 186 16.77 8.14 -18.38
N GLU A 187 17.96 7.58 -18.49
CA GLU A 187 18.73 7.50 -19.75
C GLU A 187 18.26 6.35 -20.63
N THR A 188 17.88 5.21 -20.06
CA THR A 188 17.48 4.01 -20.82
C THR A 188 16.11 4.11 -21.48
N LYS A 189 15.14 4.78 -20.84
CA LYS A 189 13.73 4.82 -21.29
C LYS A 189 13.52 5.44 -22.68
N GLY A 190 14.39 6.34 -23.11
CA GLY A 190 14.30 7.02 -24.41
C GLY A 190 14.73 6.10 -25.55
N PRO A 191 16.00 5.65 -25.55
CA PRO A 191 16.52 4.69 -26.52
C PRO A 191 15.74 3.39 -26.58
N GLU A 192 15.24 2.88 -25.45
CA GLU A 192 14.40 1.67 -25.39
C GLU A 192 13.14 1.84 -26.25
N ARG A 193 12.42 2.96 -26.11
CA ARG A 193 11.22 3.26 -26.90
C ARG A 193 11.52 3.50 -28.37
N GLU A 194 12.66 4.10 -28.68
CA GLU A 194 13.07 4.31 -30.07
C GLU A 194 13.38 2.97 -30.76
N MET A 195 14.12 2.09 -30.08
CA MET A 195 14.42 0.76 -30.59
C MET A 195 13.15 -0.06 -30.83
N ASP A 196 12.22 -0.07 -29.87
CA ASP A 196 10.92 -0.74 -30.01
C ASP A 196 10.14 -0.20 -31.22
N ALA A 197 10.11 1.12 -31.41
CA ALA A 197 9.44 1.74 -32.56
C ALA A 197 10.11 1.40 -33.91
N ILE A 198 11.43 1.20 -33.93
CA ILE A 198 12.16 0.75 -35.13
C ILE A 198 11.82 -0.71 -35.42
N GLN A 199 11.91 -1.58 -34.42
CA GLN A 199 11.61 -3.01 -34.56
C GLN A 199 10.16 -3.23 -35.02
N ALA A 200 9.19 -2.53 -34.42
CA ALA A 200 7.80 -2.61 -34.85
C ALA A 200 7.60 -2.20 -36.33
N LYS A 201 8.33 -1.17 -36.81
CA LYS A 201 8.27 -0.78 -38.23
C LYS A 201 8.91 -1.81 -39.15
N GLU A 202 10.03 -2.41 -38.73
CA GLU A 202 10.69 -3.48 -39.49
C GLU A 202 9.83 -4.73 -39.57
N GLU A 203 9.18 -5.13 -38.47
CA GLU A 203 8.25 -6.25 -38.44
C GLU A 203 7.05 -6.03 -39.38
N VAL A 204 6.43 -4.84 -39.34
CA VAL A 204 5.33 -4.50 -40.26
C VAL A 204 5.79 -4.50 -41.70
N LYS A 205 6.98 -3.97 -41.98
CA LYS A 205 7.55 -3.98 -43.33
C LYS A 205 7.80 -5.40 -43.83
N LYS A 206 8.40 -6.25 -43.00
CA LYS A 206 8.69 -7.64 -43.31
C LYS A 206 7.40 -8.44 -43.55
N ALA A 207 6.38 -8.28 -42.69
CA ALA A 207 5.09 -8.94 -42.88
C ALA A 207 4.43 -8.52 -44.20
N ARG A 208 4.55 -7.25 -44.60
CA ARG A 208 4.03 -6.77 -45.88
C ARG A 208 4.79 -7.36 -47.08
N GLU A 209 6.12 -7.46 -47.00
CA GLU A 209 6.95 -8.09 -48.04
C GLU A 209 6.60 -9.58 -48.18
N GLU A 210 6.41 -10.29 -47.07
CA GLU A 210 5.96 -11.70 -47.05
C GLU A 210 4.56 -11.85 -47.68
N ASP A 211 3.60 -10.98 -47.35
CA ASP A 211 2.25 -10.97 -47.96
C ASP A 211 2.29 -10.69 -49.47
N GLU A 212 3.16 -9.78 -49.92
CA GLU A 212 3.36 -9.45 -51.34
C GLU A 212 4.00 -10.63 -52.10
N ASP A 213 4.98 -11.31 -51.50
CA ASP A 213 5.62 -12.52 -52.04
C ASP A 213 4.65 -13.72 -52.12
N GLU A 214 3.83 -13.95 -51.10
CA GLU A 214 2.79 -14.98 -51.12
C GLU A 214 1.75 -14.71 -52.20
N GLN A 215 1.30 -13.47 -52.35
CA GLN A 215 0.37 -13.08 -53.43
C GLN A 215 0.99 -13.30 -54.82
N MET A 216 2.26 -12.97 -54.99
CA MET A 216 2.98 -13.20 -56.24
C MET A 216 3.11 -14.70 -56.53
N MET A 217 3.53 -15.52 -55.56
CA MET A 217 3.63 -16.99 -55.74
C MET A 217 2.26 -17.64 -56.04
N GLY A 218 1.18 -17.21 -55.37
CA GLY A 218 -0.17 -17.67 -55.66
C GLY A 218 -0.66 -17.32 -57.07
N ARG A 219 -0.22 -16.18 -57.61
CA ARG A 219 -0.59 -15.72 -58.97
C ARG A 219 0.19 -16.44 -60.07
N PHE A 220 1.42 -16.87 -59.81
CA PHE A 220 2.22 -17.66 -60.75
C PHE A 220 1.87 -19.16 -60.71
N GLY A 221 1.47 -19.72 -59.57
CA GLY A 221 1.00 -21.12 -59.47
C GLY A 221 -0.35 -21.39 -60.14
N GLY A 222 -1.19 -20.37 -60.34
CA GLY A 222 -2.49 -20.48 -61.00
C GLY A 222 -2.47 -20.49 -62.54
N ARG A 223 -1.31 -20.24 -63.17
CA ARG A 223 -1.21 -20.11 -64.65
C ARG A 223 -0.79 -21.38 -65.39
N GLU A 224 -0.32 -22.43 -64.71
CA GLU A 224 0.09 -23.67 -65.38
C GLU A 224 -1.07 -24.59 -65.80
N ASN A 225 -2.30 -24.36 -65.33
CA ASN A 225 -3.45 -25.22 -65.64
C ASN A 225 -4.35 -24.75 -66.80
N ILE A 226 -4.03 -23.67 -67.51
CA ILE A 226 -4.89 -23.13 -68.59
C ILE A 226 -4.54 -23.72 -69.99
N PHE A 227 -3.40 -24.40 -70.15
CA PHE A 227 -2.97 -24.94 -71.45
C PHE A 227 -3.24 -26.45 -71.67
N LYS A 228 -3.96 -27.14 -70.78
CA LYS A 228 -4.34 -28.56 -70.95
C LYS A 228 -5.77 -28.80 -71.48
N GLY A 229 -6.45 -27.77 -72.01
CA GLY A 229 -7.85 -27.84 -72.44
C GLY A 229 -8.12 -27.98 -73.95
N PHE A 230 -7.11 -27.92 -74.82
CA PHE A 230 -7.31 -27.88 -76.29
C PHE A 230 -6.64 -29.04 -77.03
N HIS A 231 -6.95 -30.29 -76.65
CA HIS A 231 -6.72 -31.45 -77.53
C HIS A 231 -7.65 -32.62 -77.17
N LYS A 232 -8.94 -32.48 -77.51
CA LYS A 232 -9.86 -33.62 -77.78
C LYS A 232 -11.18 -33.08 -78.34
N ARG A 233 -11.16 -32.68 -79.61
CA ARG A 233 -12.35 -32.64 -80.46
C ARG A 233 -11.96 -33.26 -81.80
N ASN A 234 -12.13 -34.56 -81.87
CA ASN A 234 -12.45 -35.36 -83.05
C ASN A 234 -12.36 -36.82 -82.62
N GLU A 235 -13.50 -37.42 -82.30
CA GLU A 235 -13.83 -38.78 -82.69
C GLU A 235 -15.30 -39.06 -82.36
N LEU A 236 -16.00 -39.49 -83.42
CA LEU A 236 -17.35 -40.05 -83.55
C LEU A 236 -18.53 -39.07 -83.58
#